data_AF-A0A1Q3BSF5-F1
#
_entry.id   AF-A0A1Q3BSF5-F1
#
_cell.length_a   1.000
_cell.length_b   1.000
_cell.length_c   1.000
_cell.angle_alpha   90.00
_cell.angle_beta   90.00
_cell.angle_gamma   90.00
#
_symmetry.space_group_name_H-M   'P 1'
#
loop_
_entity.id
_entity.type
_entity.pdbx_description
1 polymer ?
#
loop_
_entity_poly.entity_id
_entity_poly.type
_entity_poly.pdbx_seq_one_letter_code
_entity_poly.pdbx_strand_id
1 'polypeptide(L)'
;MTMEEIFKGTKEFKQEVFNKVQLELNQFGLLIYNANVKQLVDVTGHEYFSYLGQKTQMEAANQAKVDIAEAKMKGEIGSKMREGQTTQNAAKIDAETKIISTKREGEGKKEKFKVTADAKIFENKKKADVAEANAELAMKKAWWAQSSQLAEVEVAKAVAVREAKLQTEVERMNAMHRTEKLKADLLSKASVEYDIKVSVSSMHCEICVYIYIYTHVCISNCTCFSVCVCLSLLGKYFLWVFAILSGVTWCDSITMLEKNMFQEMAKINAQAVNSLQPQISVWSGVNGGDAENGGGVMKYIAGVYTMLPPLLKTVNEQTGMLPPPWLGKFTADSICN
;
A
#
# COMPACT_ATOMS: atom_id res chain seq x y z
N MET A 1 -123.86 -43.68 29.81
CA MET A 1 -123.33 -42.34 29.50
C MET A 1 -123.12 -41.57 30.79
N THR A 2 -121.95 -40.96 30.99
CA THR A 2 -121.68 -40.08 32.14
C THR A 2 -122.23 -38.67 31.91
N MET A 3 -122.42 -37.89 32.98
CA MET A 3 -122.94 -36.52 32.88
C MET A 3 -122.06 -35.65 31.96
N GLU A 4 -120.75 -35.80 32.03
CA GLU A 4 -119.78 -35.03 31.23
C GLU A 4 -119.80 -35.41 29.74
N GLU A 5 -120.04 -36.69 29.42
CA GLU A 5 -120.19 -37.19 28.05
C GLU A 5 -121.48 -36.68 27.40
N ILE A 6 -122.58 -36.60 28.16
CA ILE A 6 -123.86 -36.06 27.69
C ILE A 6 -123.69 -34.61 27.19
N PHE A 7 -122.83 -33.81 27.83
CA PHE A 7 -122.57 -32.41 27.43
C PHE A 7 -121.55 -32.25 26.31
N LYS A 8 -120.54 -33.11 26.24
CA LYS A 8 -119.55 -33.06 25.15
C LYS A 8 -120.13 -33.60 23.83
N GLY A 9 -121.06 -34.55 23.89
CA GLY A 9 -121.58 -35.28 22.73
C GLY A 9 -123.09 -35.23 22.57
N THR A 10 -123.68 -34.04 22.32
CA THR A 10 -125.13 -33.91 22.04
C THR A 10 -125.63 -34.81 20.91
N LYS A 11 -124.77 -35.15 19.94
CA LYS A 11 -125.09 -36.09 18.85
C LYS A 11 -125.21 -37.54 19.33
N GLU A 12 -124.29 -37.98 20.18
CA GLU A 12 -124.25 -39.35 20.72
C GLU A 12 -125.42 -39.58 21.67
N PHE A 13 -125.69 -38.60 22.55
CA PHE A 13 -126.87 -38.63 23.43
C PHE A 13 -128.18 -38.70 22.63
N LYS A 14 -128.32 -37.87 21.59
CA LYS A 14 -129.50 -37.87 20.72
C LYS A 14 -129.72 -39.22 20.05
N GLN A 15 -128.67 -39.87 19.55
CA GLN A 15 -128.75 -41.19 18.92
C GLN A 15 -129.14 -42.27 19.92
N GLU A 16 -128.57 -42.27 21.12
CA GLU A 16 -128.88 -43.30 22.13
C GLU A 16 -130.35 -43.20 22.58
N VAL A 17 -130.84 -41.98 22.83
CA VAL A 17 -132.24 -41.73 23.17
C VAL A 17 -133.16 -42.12 22.02
N PHE A 18 -132.80 -41.76 20.79
CA PHE A 18 -133.56 -42.09 19.59
C PHE A 18 -133.73 -43.61 19.44
N ASN A 19 -132.65 -44.37 19.58
CA ASN A 19 -132.69 -45.84 19.45
C ASN A 19 -133.58 -46.48 20.52
N LYS A 20 -133.52 -46.02 21.77
CA LYS A 20 -134.37 -46.58 22.85
C LYS A 20 -135.85 -46.26 22.66
N VAL A 21 -136.19 -45.03 22.30
CA VAL A 21 -137.60 -44.64 22.11
C VAL A 21 -138.19 -45.27 20.84
N GLN A 22 -137.39 -45.43 19.78
CA GLN A 22 -137.84 -46.09 18.55
C GLN A 22 -138.22 -47.56 18.80
N LEU A 23 -137.50 -48.27 19.67
CA LEU A 23 -137.84 -49.65 20.05
C LEU A 23 -139.23 -49.78 20.69
N GLU A 24 -139.60 -48.83 21.56
CA GLU A 24 -140.92 -48.82 22.21
C GLU A 24 -142.05 -48.43 21.24
N LEU A 25 -141.81 -47.43 20.38
CA LEU A 25 -142.80 -46.95 19.41
C LEU A 25 -143.10 -47.94 18.28
N ASN A 26 -142.15 -48.83 17.97
CA ASN A 26 -142.36 -49.89 16.98
C ASN A 26 -143.52 -50.82 17.33
N GLN A 27 -143.80 -51.04 18.63
CA GLN A 27 -144.94 -51.85 19.09
C GLN A 27 -146.29 -51.23 18.69
N PHE A 28 -146.33 -49.91 18.52
CA PHE A 28 -147.48 -49.12 18.11
C PHE A 28 -147.47 -48.77 16.61
N GLY A 29 -146.46 -49.23 15.86
CA GLY A 29 -146.29 -48.91 14.43
C GLY A 29 -145.91 -47.47 14.13
N LEU A 30 -145.36 -46.73 15.10
CA LEU A 30 -144.98 -45.32 14.97
C LEU A 30 -143.47 -45.17 14.68
N LEU A 31 -143.11 -44.28 13.75
CA LEU A 31 -141.72 -44.01 13.35
C LEU A 31 -141.34 -42.55 13.67
N ILE A 32 -140.21 -42.35 14.35
CA ILE A 32 -139.67 -41.01 14.61
C ILE A 32 -138.83 -40.58 13.41
N TYR A 33 -139.29 -39.56 12.68
CA TYR A 33 -138.51 -38.97 11.58
C TYR A 33 -137.53 -37.90 12.03
N ASN A 34 -137.92 -37.09 13.02
CA ASN A 34 -137.08 -36.05 13.58
C ASN A 34 -137.40 -35.88 15.07
N ALA A 35 -136.35 -35.70 15.87
CA ALA A 35 -136.47 -35.39 17.27
C ALA A 35 -135.54 -34.22 17.60
N ASN A 36 -136.04 -33.27 18.37
CA ASN A 36 -135.23 -32.19 18.93
C ASN A 36 -135.12 -32.40 20.43
N VAL A 37 -133.90 -32.39 20.94
CA VAL A 37 -133.64 -32.39 22.38
C VAL A 37 -133.68 -30.94 22.84
N LYS A 38 -134.52 -30.64 23.83
CA LYS A 38 -134.53 -29.31 24.46
C LYS A 38 -133.26 -29.13 25.31
N GLN A 39 -132.88 -27.88 25.53
CA GLN A 39 -131.76 -27.55 26.43
C GLN A 39 -132.04 -28.13 27.82
N LEU A 40 -131.03 -28.81 28.39
CA LEU A 40 -131.09 -29.30 29.77
C LEU A 40 -131.03 -28.08 30.71
N VAL A 41 -131.99 -28.01 31.62
CA VAL A 41 -132.10 -26.96 32.64
C VAL A 41 -132.15 -27.65 34.00
N ASP A 42 -131.56 -27.02 35.01
CA ASP A 42 -131.63 -27.53 36.37
C ASP A 42 -133.08 -27.58 36.87
N VAL A 43 -133.36 -28.58 37.71
CA VAL A 43 -134.61 -28.63 38.47
C VAL A 43 -134.58 -27.54 39.54
N THR A 44 -135.73 -26.92 39.83
CA THR A 44 -135.88 -25.88 40.86
C THR A 44 -135.28 -26.33 42.20
N GLY A 45 -134.28 -25.58 42.70
CA GLY A 45 -133.56 -25.87 43.95
C GLY A 45 -132.13 -26.40 43.76
N HIS A 46 -131.71 -26.70 42.53
CA HIS A 46 -130.34 -27.11 42.20
C HIS A 46 -129.69 -26.14 41.20
N GLU A 47 -128.38 -25.93 41.33
CA GLU A 47 -127.60 -24.97 40.51
C GLU A 47 -126.38 -25.64 39.83
N TYR A 48 -126.48 -26.93 39.51
CA TYR A 48 -125.36 -27.71 38.98
C TYR A 48 -124.75 -27.09 37.72
N PHE A 49 -125.57 -26.56 36.81
CA PHE A 49 -125.08 -25.93 35.57
C PHE A 49 -124.29 -24.64 35.81
N SER A 50 -124.67 -23.88 36.85
CA SER A 50 -123.95 -22.66 37.24
C SER A 50 -122.55 -23.01 37.74
N TYR A 51 -122.44 -23.98 38.66
CA TYR A 51 -121.16 -24.42 39.20
C TYR A 51 -120.27 -25.12 38.15
N LEU A 52 -120.87 -25.91 37.26
CA LEU A 52 -120.13 -26.57 36.18
C LEU A 52 -119.53 -25.54 35.21
N GLY A 53 -120.31 -24.53 34.81
CA GLY A 53 -119.83 -23.44 33.96
C GLY A 53 -118.68 -22.66 34.62
N GLN A 54 -118.80 -22.35 35.91
CA GLN A 54 -117.73 -21.71 36.68
C GLN A 54 -116.47 -22.59 36.78
N LYS A 55 -116.64 -23.90 37.03
CA LYS A 55 -115.52 -24.86 37.10
C LYS A 55 -114.78 -24.93 35.77
N THR A 56 -115.48 -25.07 34.64
CA THR A 56 -114.85 -25.16 33.31
C THR A 56 -114.12 -23.87 32.94
N GLN A 57 -114.69 -22.70 33.26
CA GLN A 57 -114.02 -21.41 33.06
C GLN A 57 -112.75 -21.28 33.92
N MET A 58 -112.82 -21.68 35.19
CA MET A 58 -111.66 -21.67 36.08
C MET A 58 -110.58 -22.67 35.64
N GLU A 59 -110.97 -23.86 35.17
CA GLU A 59 -110.05 -24.88 34.69
C GLU A 59 -109.32 -24.43 33.42
N ALA A 60 -110.04 -23.85 32.45
CA ALA A 60 -109.43 -23.24 31.27
C ALA A 60 -108.50 -22.07 31.62
N ALA A 61 -108.92 -21.20 32.55
CA ALA A 61 -108.11 -20.07 32.99
C ALA A 61 -106.82 -20.53 33.73
N ASN A 62 -106.92 -21.57 34.55
CA ASN A 62 -105.76 -22.13 35.26
C ASN A 62 -104.84 -22.87 34.30
N GLN A 63 -105.36 -23.63 33.34
CA GLN A 63 -104.55 -24.27 32.31
C GLN A 63 -103.78 -23.23 31.48
N ALA A 64 -104.45 -22.16 31.05
CA ALA A 64 -103.79 -21.07 30.34
C ALA A 64 -102.69 -20.40 31.20
N LYS A 65 -102.91 -20.23 32.51
CA LYS A 65 -101.88 -19.72 33.43
C LYS A 65 -100.69 -20.66 33.54
N VAL A 66 -100.93 -21.97 33.60
CA VAL A 66 -99.87 -23.00 33.62
C VAL A 66 -99.07 -22.95 32.32
N ASP A 67 -99.74 -22.91 31.17
CA ASP A 67 -99.08 -22.87 29.86
C ASP A 67 -98.23 -21.58 29.70
N ILE A 68 -98.75 -20.43 30.16
CA ILE A 68 -97.99 -19.16 30.17
C ILE A 68 -96.77 -19.26 31.09
N ALA A 69 -96.92 -19.86 32.27
CA ALA A 69 -95.81 -20.02 33.22
C ALA A 69 -94.72 -20.96 32.66
N GLU A 70 -95.11 -22.09 32.07
CA GLU A 70 -94.18 -23.01 31.42
C GLU A 70 -93.47 -22.35 30.24
N ALA A 71 -94.18 -21.59 29.41
CA ALA A 71 -93.60 -20.88 28.28
C ALA A 71 -92.60 -19.81 28.73
N LYS A 72 -92.94 -19.03 29.78
CA LYS A 72 -92.02 -18.06 30.39
C LYS A 72 -90.78 -18.75 30.94
N MET A 73 -90.95 -19.83 31.71
CA MET A 73 -89.83 -20.60 32.26
C MET A 73 -88.91 -21.12 31.16
N LYS A 74 -89.45 -21.73 30.09
CA LYS A 74 -88.66 -22.19 28.94
C LYS A 74 -87.93 -21.03 28.24
N GLY A 75 -88.58 -19.89 28.08
CA GLY A 75 -87.98 -18.69 27.51
C GLY A 75 -86.82 -18.14 28.34
N GLU A 76 -87.01 -18.01 29.65
CA GLU A 76 -86.00 -17.52 30.58
C GLU A 76 -84.80 -18.47 30.69
N ILE A 77 -85.04 -19.77 30.79
CA ILE A 77 -83.98 -20.80 30.78
C ILE A 77 -83.21 -20.75 29.46
N GLY A 78 -83.92 -20.67 28.32
CA GLY A 78 -83.30 -20.55 27.01
C GLY A 78 -82.42 -19.31 26.87
N SER A 79 -82.92 -18.15 27.33
CA SER A 79 -82.17 -16.89 27.35
C SER A 79 -80.92 -16.99 28.21
N LYS A 80 -81.05 -17.46 29.45
CA LYS A 80 -79.93 -17.60 30.39
C LYS A 80 -78.89 -18.62 29.93
N MET A 81 -79.32 -19.72 29.32
CA MET A 81 -78.40 -20.70 28.73
C MET A 81 -77.57 -20.10 27.60
N ARG A 82 -78.20 -19.29 26.73
CA ARG A 82 -77.51 -18.59 25.64
C ARG A 82 -76.52 -17.55 26.18
N GLU A 83 -76.92 -16.75 27.16
CA GLU A 83 -76.03 -15.80 27.85
C GLU A 83 -74.81 -16.51 28.50
N GLY A 84 -75.06 -17.61 29.22
CA GLY A 84 -74.00 -18.41 29.83
C GLY A 84 -73.04 -18.97 28.79
N GLN A 85 -73.58 -19.50 27.68
CA GLN A 85 -72.78 -20.06 26.59
C GLN A 85 -71.97 -18.99 25.86
N THR A 86 -72.54 -17.79 25.62
CA THR A 86 -71.79 -16.65 25.07
C THR A 86 -70.68 -16.20 26.00
N THR A 87 -70.91 -16.18 27.31
CA THR A 87 -69.90 -15.77 28.30
C THR A 87 -68.77 -16.80 28.39
N GLN A 88 -69.09 -18.09 28.41
CA GLN A 88 -68.08 -19.16 28.39
C GLN A 88 -67.27 -19.15 27.10
N ASN A 89 -67.91 -18.96 25.95
CA ASN A 89 -67.21 -18.89 24.67
C ASN A 89 -66.33 -17.64 24.59
N ALA A 90 -66.80 -16.48 25.07
CA ALA A 90 -65.99 -15.27 25.17
C ALA A 90 -64.74 -15.50 26.03
N ALA A 91 -64.89 -16.09 27.22
CA ALA A 91 -63.77 -16.39 28.11
C ALA A 91 -62.77 -17.39 27.49
N LYS A 92 -63.25 -18.41 26.77
CA LYS A 92 -62.39 -19.35 26.03
C LYS A 92 -61.62 -18.64 24.91
N ILE A 93 -62.30 -17.83 24.12
CA ILE A 93 -61.68 -17.05 23.03
C ILE A 93 -60.63 -16.10 23.59
N ASP A 94 -60.90 -15.40 24.70
CA ASP A 94 -59.95 -14.49 25.33
C ASP A 94 -58.71 -15.23 25.85
N ALA A 95 -58.90 -16.40 26.49
CA ALA A 95 -57.80 -17.24 26.94
C ALA A 95 -56.95 -17.76 25.76
N GLU A 96 -57.58 -18.26 24.70
CA GLU A 96 -56.90 -18.71 23.48
C GLU A 96 -56.16 -17.56 22.80
N THR A 97 -56.79 -16.39 22.70
CA THR A 97 -56.19 -15.18 22.12
C THR A 97 -54.95 -14.77 22.90
N LYS A 98 -54.99 -14.83 24.24
CA LYS A 98 -53.84 -14.52 25.09
C LYS A 98 -52.71 -15.56 24.96
N ILE A 99 -53.05 -16.84 24.80
CA ILE A 99 -52.05 -17.89 24.54
C ILE A 99 -51.39 -17.65 23.17
N ILE A 100 -52.18 -17.35 22.14
CA ILE A 100 -51.69 -17.07 20.78
C ILE A 100 -50.81 -15.83 20.75
N SER A 101 -51.21 -14.74 21.43
CA SER A 101 -50.39 -13.52 21.50
C SER A 101 -49.05 -13.77 22.20
N THR A 102 -49.07 -14.47 23.33
CA THR A 102 -47.85 -14.82 24.07
C THR A 102 -46.93 -15.74 23.24
N LYS A 103 -47.50 -16.71 22.51
CA LYS A 103 -46.75 -17.60 21.62
C LYS A 103 -46.12 -16.84 20.45
N ARG A 104 -46.88 -15.96 19.79
CA ARG A 104 -46.39 -15.10 18.70
C ARG A 104 -45.29 -14.15 19.18
N GLU A 105 -45.40 -13.59 20.38
CA GLU A 105 -44.34 -12.78 20.97
C GLU A 105 -43.08 -13.61 21.27
N GLY A 106 -43.23 -14.83 21.79
CA GLY A 106 -42.12 -15.75 22.02
C GLY A 106 -41.40 -16.13 20.72
N GLU A 107 -42.17 -16.49 19.68
CA GLU A 107 -41.64 -16.79 18.34
C GLU A 107 -40.96 -15.56 17.72
N GLY A 108 -41.57 -14.37 17.82
CA GLY A 108 -40.98 -13.12 17.36
C GLY A 108 -39.67 -12.77 18.07
N LYS A 109 -39.60 -12.96 19.40
CA LYS A 109 -38.36 -12.78 20.19
C LYS A 109 -37.28 -13.79 19.79
N LYS A 110 -37.66 -15.06 19.59
CA LYS A 110 -36.74 -16.12 19.14
C LYS A 110 -36.16 -15.80 17.77
N GLU A 111 -37.00 -15.37 16.83
CA GLU A 111 -36.55 -15.03 15.47
C GLU A 111 -35.70 -13.76 15.46
N LYS A 112 -36.08 -12.72 16.23
CA LYS A 112 -35.22 -11.55 16.44
C LYS A 112 -33.86 -11.92 17.01
N PHE A 113 -33.81 -12.84 17.97
CA PHE A 113 -32.54 -13.29 18.56
C PHE A 113 -31.68 -14.06 17.55
N LYS A 114 -32.28 -14.96 16.74
CA LYS A 114 -31.55 -15.63 15.64
C LYS A 114 -30.99 -14.64 14.64
N VAL A 115 -31.82 -13.72 14.13
CA VAL A 115 -31.38 -12.70 13.16
C VAL A 115 -30.27 -11.82 13.77
N THR A 116 -30.38 -11.46 15.05
CA THR A 116 -29.33 -10.69 15.74
C THR A 116 -28.05 -11.51 15.92
N ALA A 117 -28.15 -12.80 16.22
CA ALA A 117 -27.01 -13.70 16.34
C ALA A 117 -26.32 -13.87 14.97
N ASP A 118 -27.08 -14.11 13.91
CA ASP A 118 -26.58 -14.23 12.54
C ASP A 118 -25.94 -12.93 12.05
N ALA A 119 -26.55 -11.78 12.35
CA ALA A 119 -25.97 -10.47 12.07
C ALA A 119 -24.63 -10.27 12.80
N LYS A 120 -24.55 -10.63 14.09
CA LYS A 120 -23.29 -10.58 14.86
C LYS A 120 -22.23 -11.53 14.32
N ILE A 121 -22.61 -12.76 13.93
CA ILE A 121 -21.70 -13.73 13.30
C ILE A 121 -21.17 -13.16 11.98
N PHE A 122 -22.04 -12.54 11.17
CA PHE A 122 -21.66 -11.92 9.91
C PHE A 122 -20.73 -10.73 10.12
N GLU A 123 -21.03 -9.84 11.08
CA GLU A 123 -20.13 -8.74 11.45
C GLU A 123 -18.76 -9.24 11.92
N ASN A 124 -18.72 -10.28 12.75
CA ASN A 124 -17.47 -10.86 13.22
C ASN A 124 -16.66 -11.47 12.08
N LYS A 125 -17.30 -12.19 11.15
CA LYS A 125 -16.65 -12.69 9.92
C LYS A 125 -16.11 -11.54 9.08
N LYS A 126 -16.89 -10.49 8.85
CA LYS A 126 -16.44 -9.33 8.08
C LYS A 126 -15.29 -8.58 8.75
N LYS A 127 -15.30 -8.47 10.08
CA LYS A 127 -14.16 -7.90 10.82
C LYS A 127 -12.91 -8.78 10.69
N ALA A 128 -13.05 -10.10 10.70
CA ALA A 128 -11.93 -11.02 10.47
C ALA A 128 -11.39 -10.89 9.03
N ASP A 129 -12.25 -10.89 8.02
CA ASP A 129 -11.86 -10.70 6.61
C ASP A 129 -11.11 -9.37 6.41
N VAL A 130 -11.61 -8.28 7.02
CA VAL A 130 -10.97 -6.96 6.96
C VAL A 130 -9.62 -6.96 7.69
N ALA A 131 -9.50 -7.64 8.82
CA ALA A 131 -8.24 -7.78 9.55
C ALA A 131 -7.20 -8.57 8.74
N GLU A 132 -7.62 -9.66 8.08
CA GLU A 132 -6.78 -10.46 7.18
C GLU A 132 -6.31 -9.64 5.98
N ALA A 133 -7.22 -8.94 5.29
CA ALA A 133 -6.86 -8.07 4.17
C ALA A 133 -5.90 -6.94 4.58
N ASN A 134 -6.10 -6.36 5.77
CA ASN A 134 -5.17 -5.35 6.31
C ASN A 134 -3.80 -5.94 6.65
N ALA A 135 -3.75 -7.15 7.21
CA ALA A 135 -2.50 -7.84 7.49
C ALA A 135 -1.74 -8.19 6.20
N GLU A 136 -2.42 -8.68 5.17
CA GLU A 136 -1.83 -8.91 3.84
C GLU A 136 -1.30 -7.62 3.21
N LEU A 137 -2.08 -6.53 3.30
CA LEU A 137 -1.67 -5.23 2.79
C LEU A 137 -0.44 -4.71 3.54
N ALA A 138 -0.37 -4.90 4.85
CA ALA A 138 0.80 -4.57 5.66
C ALA A 138 2.02 -5.42 5.29
N MET A 139 1.88 -6.73 5.10
CA MET A 139 2.96 -7.61 4.63
C MET A 139 3.46 -7.20 3.24
N LYS A 140 2.56 -6.91 2.30
CA LYS A 140 2.94 -6.41 0.99
C LYS A 140 3.69 -5.10 1.09
N LYS A 141 3.19 -4.12 1.86
CA LYS A 141 3.89 -2.84 2.09
C LYS A 141 5.28 -3.04 2.69
N ALA A 142 5.42 -3.91 3.69
CA ALA A 142 6.71 -4.23 4.29
C ALA A 142 7.66 -4.88 3.27
N TRP A 143 7.15 -5.77 2.42
CA TRP A 143 7.93 -6.40 1.34
C TRP A 143 8.40 -5.39 0.29
N TRP A 144 7.53 -4.47 -0.16
CA TRP A 144 7.91 -3.39 -1.07
C TRP A 144 8.95 -2.45 -0.44
N ALA A 145 8.77 -2.09 0.82
CA ALA A 145 9.72 -1.25 1.56
C ALA A 145 11.09 -1.94 1.72
N GLN A 146 11.11 -3.22 2.08
CA GLN A 146 12.33 -4.01 2.18
C GLN A 146 13.03 -4.12 0.82
N SER A 147 12.28 -4.37 -0.26
CA SER A 147 12.84 -4.45 -1.62
C SER A 147 13.42 -3.12 -2.07
N SER A 148 12.77 -1.99 -1.74
CA SER A 148 13.29 -0.64 -1.99
C SER A 148 14.60 -0.39 -1.24
N GLN A 149 14.63 -0.70 0.06
CA GLN A 149 15.83 -0.54 0.89
C GLN A 149 16.99 -1.43 0.42
N LEU A 150 16.70 -2.67 0.00
CA LEU A 150 17.71 -3.57 -0.52
C LEU A 150 18.31 -3.04 -1.83
N ALA A 151 17.49 -2.51 -2.74
CA ALA A 151 17.97 -1.87 -3.96
C ALA A 151 18.86 -0.65 -3.67
N GLU A 152 18.50 0.20 -2.68
CA GLU A 152 19.34 1.33 -2.27
C GLU A 152 20.68 0.88 -1.68
N VAL A 153 20.68 -0.13 -0.80
CA VAL A 153 21.89 -0.69 -0.20
C VAL A 153 22.78 -1.36 -1.25
N GLU A 154 22.20 -2.07 -2.22
CA GLU A 154 22.95 -2.68 -3.32
C GLU A 154 23.62 -1.62 -4.20
N VAL A 155 22.93 -0.53 -4.53
CA VAL A 155 23.49 0.60 -5.26
C VAL A 155 24.63 1.24 -4.46
N ALA A 156 24.42 1.53 -3.17
CA ALA A 156 25.44 2.12 -2.31
C ALA A 156 26.67 1.19 -2.17
N LYS A 157 26.46 -0.11 -1.99
CA LYS A 157 27.54 -1.10 -1.91
C LYS A 157 28.30 -1.22 -3.24
N ALA A 158 27.61 -1.17 -4.37
CA ALA A 158 28.24 -1.18 -5.69
C ALA A 158 29.11 0.06 -5.92
N VAL A 159 28.65 1.24 -5.47
CA VAL A 159 29.44 2.49 -5.50
C VAL A 159 30.66 2.37 -4.59
N ALA A 160 30.49 1.96 -3.34
CA ALA A 160 31.60 1.79 -2.39
C ALA A 160 32.66 0.79 -2.88
N VAL A 161 32.27 -0.30 -3.52
CA VAL A 161 33.21 -1.26 -4.13
C VAL A 161 33.97 -0.64 -5.30
N ARG A 162 33.32 0.19 -6.13
CA ARG A 162 34.00 0.89 -7.23
C ARG A 162 34.97 1.94 -6.70
N GLU A 163 34.57 2.71 -5.69
CA GLU A 163 35.42 3.69 -5.03
C GLU A 163 36.65 3.03 -4.39
N ALA A 164 36.47 1.92 -3.68
CA ALA A 164 37.59 1.17 -3.10
C ALA A 164 38.57 0.65 -4.18
N LYS A 165 38.06 0.12 -5.30
CA LYS A 165 38.91 -0.30 -6.43
C LYS A 165 39.67 0.88 -7.05
N LEU A 166 38.99 2.00 -7.27
CA LEU A 166 39.60 3.23 -7.80
C LEU A 166 40.70 3.72 -6.87
N GLN A 167 40.49 3.71 -5.56
CA GLN A 167 41.49 4.11 -4.58
C GLN A 167 42.75 3.23 -4.65
N THR A 168 42.59 1.91 -4.73
CA THR A 168 43.73 0.99 -4.88
C THR A 168 44.52 1.22 -6.18
N GLU A 169 43.83 1.56 -7.28
CA GLU A 169 44.50 1.86 -8.55
C GLU A 169 45.25 3.20 -8.49
N VAL A 170 44.66 4.23 -7.87
CA VAL A 170 45.31 5.51 -7.67
C VAL A 170 46.57 5.36 -6.81
N GLU A 171 46.53 4.57 -5.74
CA GLU A 171 47.69 4.28 -4.91
C GLU A 171 48.79 3.54 -5.69
N ARG A 172 48.42 2.55 -6.51
CA ARG A 172 49.35 1.84 -7.40
C ARG A 172 49.99 2.78 -8.43
N MET A 173 49.19 3.64 -9.07
CA MET A 173 49.67 4.63 -10.03
C MET A 173 50.61 5.65 -9.36
N ASN A 174 50.26 6.13 -8.17
CA ASN A 174 51.12 7.03 -7.39
C ASN A 174 52.45 6.36 -7.01
N ALA A 175 52.42 5.08 -6.63
CA ALA A 175 53.63 4.31 -6.35
C ALA A 175 54.49 4.14 -7.60
N MET A 176 53.91 3.75 -8.74
CA MET A 176 54.63 3.64 -10.02
C MET A 176 55.24 4.98 -10.43
N HIS A 177 54.47 6.07 -10.35
CA HIS A 177 54.95 7.40 -10.69
C HIS A 177 56.13 7.83 -9.82
N ARG A 178 56.10 7.54 -8.51
CA ARG A 178 57.25 7.77 -7.62
C ARG A 178 58.49 6.99 -8.06
N THR A 179 58.32 5.73 -8.48
CA THR A 179 59.45 4.93 -8.97
C THR A 179 59.99 5.44 -10.31
N GLU A 180 59.13 5.87 -11.23
CA GLU A 180 59.53 6.44 -12.52
C GLU A 180 60.25 7.78 -12.34
N LYS A 181 59.75 8.64 -11.46
CA LYS A 181 60.42 9.89 -11.08
C LYS A 181 61.83 9.64 -10.53
N LEU A 182 61.95 8.73 -9.55
CA LEU A 182 63.26 8.36 -9.00
C LEU A 182 64.20 7.78 -10.06
N LYS A 183 63.69 6.95 -10.98
CA LYS A 183 64.48 6.43 -12.11
C LYS A 183 64.95 7.56 -13.03
N ALA A 184 64.09 8.51 -13.37
CA ALA A 184 64.44 9.65 -14.21
C ALA A 184 65.48 10.57 -13.53
N ASP A 185 65.33 10.84 -12.24
CA ASP A 185 66.29 11.62 -11.45
C ASP A 185 67.67 10.92 -11.38
N LEU A 186 67.69 9.60 -11.20
CA LEU A 186 68.93 8.82 -11.19
C LEU A 186 69.59 8.73 -12.57
N LEU A 187 68.80 8.50 -13.63
CA LEU A 187 69.31 8.42 -15.01
C LEU A 187 69.83 9.78 -15.50
N SER A 188 69.15 10.87 -15.17
CA SER A 188 69.61 12.23 -15.52
C SER A 188 70.90 12.58 -14.78
N LYS A 189 71.00 12.27 -13.49
CA LYS A 189 72.25 12.46 -12.73
C LYS A 189 73.40 11.61 -13.29
N ALA A 190 73.15 10.33 -13.59
CA ALA A 190 74.18 9.43 -14.12
C ALA A 190 74.66 9.82 -15.52
N SER A 191 73.75 10.26 -16.41
CA SER A 191 74.12 10.75 -17.75
C SER A 191 74.95 12.02 -17.69
N VAL A 192 74.56 13.01 -16.87
CA VAL A 192 75.35 14.22 -16.66
C VAL A 192 76.73 13.91 -16.07
N GLU A 193 76.81 13.02 -15.07
CA GLU A 193 78.10 12.57 -14.52
C GLU A 193 78.97 11.83 -15.56
N TYR A 194 78.35 11.04 -16.44
CA TYR A 194 79.04 10.38 -17.55
C TYR A 194 79.61 11.40 -18.54
N ASP A 195 78.80 12.37 -18.98
CA ASP A 195 79.22 13.40 -19.94
C ASP A 195 80.37 14.26 -19.39
N ILE A 196 80.34 14.60 -18.10
CA ILE A 196 81.45 15.29 -17.42
C ILE A 196 82.71 14.42 -17.43
N LYS A 197 82.62 13.12 -17.07
CA LYS A 197 83.79 12.22 -17.04
C LYS A 197 84.39 11.98 -18.42
N VAL A 198 83.57 11.84 -19.46
CA VAL A 198 84.02 11.72 -20.85
C VAL A 198 84.76 12.99 -21.27
N SER A 199 84.19 14.16 -20.99
CA SER A 199 84.81 15.44 -21.29
C SER A 199 86.16 15.58 -20.58
N VAL A 200 86.23 15.31 -19.27
CA VAL A 200 87.48 15.36 -18.49
C VAL A 200 88.52 14.35 -19.00
N SER A 201 88.10 13.12 -19.33
CA SER A 201 89.01 12.08 -19.83
C SER A 201 89.56 12.43 -21.22
N SER A 202 88.74 13.05 -22.08
CA SER A 202 89.18 13.58 -23.38
C SER A 202 90.21 14.69 -23.19
N MET A 203 89.97 15.63 -22.26
CA MET A 203 90.94 16.69 -21.93
C MET A 203 92.26 16.10 -21.40
N HIS A 204 92.19 15.11 -20.52
CA HIS A 204 93.38 14.45 -19.96
C HIS A 204 94.16 13.65 -21.02
N CYS A 205 93.49 13.02 -21.99
CA CYS A 205 94.14 12.28 -23.06
C CYS A 205 94.87 13.22 -24.02
N GLU A 206 94.24 14.33 -24.42
CA GLU A 206 94.88 15.35 -25.26
C GLU A 206 96.11 15.96 -24.58
N ILE A 207 96.00 16.31 -23.29
CA ILE A 207 97.14 16.82 -22.50
C ILE A 207 98.25 15.76 -22.40
N CYS A 208 97.91 14.48 -22.20
CA CYS A 208 98.89 13.40 -22.02
C CYS A 208 99.63 13.06 -23.33
N VAL A 209 98.93 13.03 -24.47
CA VAL A 209 99.57 12.89 -25.81
C VAL A 209 100.53 14.05 -26.06
N TYR A 210 100.16 15.26 -25.66
CA TYR A 210 101.00 16.45 -25.83
C TYR A 210 102.27 16.41 -24.97
N ILE A 211 102.15 16.03 -23.69
CA ILE A 211 103.30 15.85 -22.79
C ILE A 211 104.22 14.72 -23.29
N TYR A 212 103.67 13.62 -23.80
CA TYR A 212 104.46 12.50 -24.32
C TYR A 212 105.25 12.85 -25.58
N ILE A 213 104.66 13.62 -26.50
CA ILE A 213 105.36 14.15 -27.68
C ILE A 213 106.49 15.11 -27.27
N TYR A 214 106.23 16.02 -26.32
CA TYR A 214 107.22 17.00 -25.88
C TYR A 214 108.40 16.38 -25.10
N THR A 215 108.15 15.36 -24.29
CA THR A 215 109.22 14.64 -23.59
C THR A 215 110.09 13.82 -24.55
N HIS A 216 109.50 13.18 -25.57
CA HIS A 216 110.26 12.46 -26.61
C HIS A 216 111.09 13.40 -27.51
N VAL A 217 110.56 14.58 -27.87
CA VAL A 217 111.33 15.59 -28.64
C VAL A 217 112.47 16.19 -27.80
N CYS A 218 112.29 16.37 -26.49
CA CYS A 218 113.33 16.89 -25.60
C CYS A 218 114.47 15.88 -25.31
N ILE A 219 114.20 14.57 -25.32
CA ILE A 219 115.24 13.54 -25.09
C ILE A 219 116.17 13.41 -26.31
N SER A 220 115.69 13.65 -27.53
CA SER A 220 116.50 13.52 -28.75
C SER A 220 117.51 14.65 -28.95
N ASN A 221 117.39 15.79 -28.26
CA ASN A 221 118.08 17.01 -28.68
C ASN A 221 118.72 17.82 -27.55
N CYS A 222 119.16 17.17 -26.46
CA CYS A 222 119.77 17.92 -25.35
C CYS A 222 121.10 17.30 -24.85
N THR A 223 122.19 17.79 -25.44
CA THR A 223 123.44 18.05 -24.74
C THR A 223 123.53 19.55 -24.43
N CYS A 224 123.72 19.89 -23.16
CA CYS A 224 124.18 21.18 -22.60
C CYS A 224 123.24 22.42 -22.56
N PHE A 225 122.66 22.63 -21.37
CA PHE A 225 122.73 23.83 -20.49
C PHE A 225 122.36 25.27 -20.95
N SER A 226 121.78 25.52 -22.14
CA SER A 226 121.34 26.90 -22.53
C SER A 226 119.84 27.07 -22.82
N VAL A 227 118.98 26.27 -22.17
CA VAL A 227 117.56 26.11 -22.58
C VAL A 227 116.55 26.87 -21.68
N CYS A 228 116.98 27.44 -20.55
CA CYS A 228 116.03 27.99 -19.56
C CYS A 228 115.39 29.34 -19.96
N VAL A 229 116.06 30.17 -20.77
CA VAL A 229 115.54 31.50 -21.16
C VAL A 229 114.71 31.45 -22.45
N CYS A 230 114.92 30.45 -23.32
CA CYS A 230 114.14 30.31 -24.55
C CYS A 230 112.71 29.78 -24.30
N LEU A 231 112.51 29.00 -23.21
CA LEU A 231 111.22 28.37 -22.89
C LEU A 231 110.13 29.38 -22.47
N SER A 232 110.49 30.50 -21.83
CA SER A 232 109.50 31.45 -21.28
C SER A 232 108.88 32.39 -22.33
N LEU A 233 109.63 32.72 -23.39
CA LEU A 233 109.15 33.51 -24.53
C LEU A 233 108.37 32.65 -25.54
N LEU A 234 108.81 31.41 -25.76
CA LEU A 234 108.06 30.46 -26.57
C LEU A 234 106.73 30.08 -25.92
N GLY A 235 106.66 29.92 -24.59
CA GLY A 235 105.41 29.60 -23.90
C GLY A 235 104.28 30.64 -24.07
N LYS A 236 104.62 31.93 -24.19
CA LYS A 236 103.62 33.01 -24.40
C LYS A 236 103.13 33.08 -25.85
N TYR A 237 104.02 32.91 -26.82
CA TYR A 237 103.63 32.81 -28.23
C TYR A 237 102.79 31.55 -28.47
N PHE A 238 103.12 30.45 -27.79
CA PHE A 238 102.44 29.17 -27.94
C PHE A 238 101.02 29.20 -27.38
N LEU A 239 100.79 29.87 -26.25
CA LEU A 239 99.43 30.06 -25.71
C LEU A 239 98.52 30.81 -26.69
N TRP A 240 99.08 31.82 -27.36
CA TRP A 240 98.36 32.62 -28.35
C TRP A 240 98.09 31.84 -29.64
N VAL A 241 99.05 31.03 -30.09
CA VAL A 241 98.92 30.16 -31.26
C VAL A 241 97.98 28.99 -31.00
N PHE A 242 97.95 28.43 -29.79
CA PHE A 242 97.01 27.36 -29.40
C PHE A 242 95.55 27.85 -29.38
N ALA A 243 95.32 29.11 -28.96
CA ALA A 243 94.02 29.76 -29.03
C ALA A 243 93.53 29.99 -30.48
N ILE A 244 94.45 30.04 -31.44
CA ILE A 244 94.14 30.24 -32.87
C ILE A 244 93.97 28.90 -33.60
N LEU A 245 94.75 27.87 -33.23
CA LEU A 245 94.74 26.54 -33.89
C LEU A 245 93.60 25.63 -33.41
N SER A 246 93.15 25.77 -32.17
CA SER A 246 91.97 25.08 -31.66
C SER A 246 90.73 25.94 -31.90
N GLY A 247 90.25 25.91 -33.14
CA GLY A 247 89.05 26.65 -33.53
C GLY A 247 87.86 26.38 -32.61
N VAL A 248 87.44 27.40 -31.85
CA VAL A 248 86.14 27.69 -31.23
C VAL A 248 85.51 26.64 -30.27
N THR A 249 85.72 25.34 -30.46
CA THR A 249 84.97 24.29 -29.74
C THR A 249 85.44 24.05 -28.31
N TRP A 250 86.74 24.17 -28.03
CA TRP A 250 87.31 23.94 -26.69
C TRP A 250 87.03 25.12 -25.74
N CYS A 251 87.02 26.35 -26.28
CA CYS A 251 86.76 27.56 -25.49
C CYS A 251 85.30 27.61 -25.02
N ASP A 252 84.36 27.17 -25.87
CA ASP A 252 82.94 27.05 -25.51
C ASP A 252 82.71 26.02 -24.39
N SER A 253 83.45 24.89 -24.44
CA SER A 253 83.35 23.84 -23.42
C SER A 253 83.92 24.28 -22.06
N ILE A 254 85.03 25.01 -22.03
CA ILE A 254 85.59 25.59 -20.80
C ILE A 254 84.64 26.65 -20.23
N THR A 255 84.15 27.58 -21.05
CA THR A 255 83.25 28.63 -20.58
C THR A 255 81.90 28.06 -20.11
N MET A 256 81.44 26.94 -20.69
CA MET A 256 80.29 26.17 -20.21
C MET A 256 80.53 25.55 -18.82
N LEU A 257 81.73 25.01 -18.57
CA LEU A 257 82.14 24.45 -17.29
C LEU A 257 82.30 25.53 -16.21
N GLU A 258 82.97 26.64 -16.53
CA GLU A 258 83.20 27.76 -15.60
C GLU A 258 81.88 28.43 -15.20
N LYS A 259 80.93 28.52 -16.12
CA LYS A 259 79.58 29.05 -15.87
C LYS A 259 78.60 28.03 -15.27
N ASN A 260 79.04 26.81 -14.93
CA ASN A 260 78.17 25.74 -14.43
C ASN A 260 76.91 25.51 -15.29
N MET A 261 76.97 25.75 -16.60
CA MET A 261 75.77 25.71 -17.46
C MET A 261 75.13 24.32 -17.49
N PHE A 262 75.90 23.25 -17.26
CA PHE A 262 75.37 21.88 -17.13
C PHE A 262 74.53 21.68 -15.87
N GLN A 263 74.89 22.32 -14.75
CA GLN A 263 74.09 22.30 -13.54
C GLN A 263 72.80 23.11 -13.72
N GLU A 264 72.87 24.25 -14.42
CA GLU A 264 71.68 25.03 -14.75
C GLU A 264 70.76 24.29 -15.73
N MET A 265 71.29 23.64 -16.76
CA MET A 265 70.49 22.82 -17.69
C MET A 265 69.84 21.62 -17.00
N ALA A 266 70.57 20.93 -16.11
CA ALA A 266 69.99 19.87 -15.28
C ALA A 266 68.89 20.42 -14.35
N LYS A 267 69.09 21.62 -13.77
CA LYS A 267 68.10 22.28 -12.92
C LYS A 267 66.87 22.74 -13.71
N ILE A 268 67.05 23.29 -14.91
CA ILE A 268 65.96 23.72 -15.80
C ILE A 268 65.19 22.50 -16.30
N ASN A 269 65.86 21.41 -16.67
CA ASN A 269 65.19 20.16 -17.05
C ASN A 269 64.48 19.51 -15.87
N ALA A 270 65.07 19.52 -14.67
CA ALA A 270 64.40 19.05 -13.45
C ALA A 270 63.20 19.93 -13.10
N GLN A 271 63.29 21.25 -13.29
CA GLN A 271 62.17 22.18 -13.11
C GLN A 271 61.07 21.96 -14.15
N ALA A 272 61.41 21.76 -15.42
CA ALA A 272 60.46 21.44 -16.49
C ALA A 272 59.75 20.10 -16.26
N VAL A 273 60.48 19.09 -15.76
CA VAL A 273 59.89 17.80 -15.35
C VAL A 273 59.03 17.94 -14.10
N ASN A 274 59.37 18.83 -13.17
CA ASN A 274 58.57 19.08 -11.98
C ASN A 274 57.30 19.92 -12.28
N SER A 275 57.30 20.68 -13.38
CA SER A 275 56.15 21.38 -13.93
C SER A 275 55.21 20.46 -14.74
N LEU A 276 55.67 19.27 -15.13
CA LEU A 276 54.83 18.17 -15.63
C LEU A 276 54.14 17.46 -14.45
N GLN A 277 53.38 18.20 -13.64
CA GLN A 277 52.39 17.58 -12.76
C GLN A 277 51.12 17.35 -13.58
N PRO A 278 50.73 16.10 -13.88
CA PRO A 278 49.41 15.86 -14.44
C PRO A 278 48.37 16.27 -13.40
N GLN A 279 47.57 17.27 -13.72
CA GLN A 279 46.34 17.58 -12.98
C GLN A 279 45.38 16.41 -13.18
N ILE A 280 45.43 15.44 -12.27
CA ILE A 280 44.45 14.35 -12.23
C ILE A 280 43.15 14.99 -11.75
N SER A 281 42.27 15.34 -12.69
CA SER A 281 40.90 15.69 -12.35
C SER A 281 40.23 14.43 -11.78
N VAL A 282 40.10 14.36 -10.47
CA VAL A 282 39.27 13.34 -9.82
C VAL A 282 37.83 13.73 -10.07
N TRP A 283 37.12 12.93 -10.86
CA TRP A 283 35.68 13.06 -11.05
C TRP A 283 35.02 12.58 -9.77
N SER A 284 34.87 13.47 -8.78
CA SER A 284 34.01 13.20 -7.64
C SER A 284 32.56 13.24 -8.13
N GLY A 285 31.96 12.06 -8.28
CA GLY A 285 30.54 11.94 -8.59
C GLY A 285 29.71 12.52 -7.46
N VAL A 286 28.87 13.50 -7.80
CA VAL A 286 27.74 14.02 -7.02
C VAL A 286 28.05 14.24 -5.53
N ASN A 287 28.57 15.41 -5.20
CA ASN A 287 28.49 15.92 -3.83
C ASN A 287 27.05 16.39 -3.58
N GLY A 288 26.40 15.76 -2.60
CA GLY A 288 25.01 15.99 -2.25
C GLY A 288 24.76 17.39 -1.68
N GLY A 289 23.68 18.01 -2.14
CA GLY A 289 23.02 19.17 -1.56
C GLY A 289 21.54 19.12 -1.94
N ASP A 290 20.68 19.02 -0.92
CA ASP A 290 19.22 18.89 -1.01
C ASP A 290 18.56 19.99 -1.86
N ALA A 291 17.63 19.58 -2.72
CA ALA A 291 16.38 20.29 -2.98
C ALA A 291 15.40 19.39 -3.75
N GLU A 292 14.19 19.29 -3.22
CA GLU A 292 13.05 18.53 -3.70
C GLU A 292 12.60 18.92 -5.12
N ASN A 293 11.86 17.98 -5.74
CA ASN A 293 10.97 18.10 -6.89
C ASN A 293 11.56 18.14 -8.32
N GLY A 294 11.39 16.99 -9.02
CA GLY A 294 10.98 16.97 -10.43
C GLY A 294 11.99 16.44 -11.46
N GLY A 295 11.75 15.22 -11.97
CA GLY A 295 12.16 14.82 -13.33
C GLY A 295 13.51 14.09 -13.48
N GLY A 296 13.48 12.75 -13.39
CA GLY A 296 14.64 11.86 -13.43
C GLY A 296 15.45 11.79 -14.74
N VAL A 297 15.09 12.48 -15.81
CA VAL A 297 15.89 12.53 -17.07
C VAL A 297 16.69 13.83 -17.19
N MET A 298 16.15 14.95 -16.70
CA MET A 298 16.84 16.25 -16.72
C MET A 298 18.07 16.26 -15.82
N LYS A 299 18.10 15.43 -14.76
CA LYS A 299 19.24 15.28 -13.84
C LYS A 299 20.47 14.65 -14.50
N TYR A 300 20.27 13.70 -15.44
CA TYR A 300 21.38 13.12 -16.21
C TYR A 300 21.90 14.10 -17.27
N ILE A 301 21.00 14.83 -17.95
CA ILE A 301 21.38 15.85 -18.94
C ILE A 301 22.07 17.05 -18.25
N ALA A 302 21.61 17.47 -17.09
CA ALA A 302 22.25 18.52 -16.29
C ALA A 302 23.64 18.08 -15.79
N GLY A 303 23.80 16.82 -15.40
CA GLY A 303 25.11 16.24 -15.07
C GLY A 303 26.07 16.27 -16.26
N VAL A 304 25.60 15.96 -17.47
CA VAL A 304 26.41 16.07 -18.70
C VAL A 304 26.75 17.53 -19.01
N TYR A 305 25.83 18.47 -18.77
CA TYR A 305 26.04 19.90 -19.01
C TYR A 305 27.01 20.54 -18.01
N THR A 306 27.08 20.06 -16.76
CA THR A 306 28.08 20.51 -15.78
C THR A 306 29.47 19.87 -15.99
N MET A 307 29.54 18.73 -16.68
CA MET A 307 30.79 18.05 -17.06
C MET A 307 31.44 18.64 -18.32
N LEU A 308 30.68 19.38 -19.13
CA LEU A 308 31.12 19.94 -20.42
C LEU A 308 32.17 21.06 -20.28
N PRO A 309 32.02 22.07 -19.39
CA PRO A 309 33.01 23.13 -19.23
C PRO A 309 34.40 22.64 -18.77
N PRO A 310 34.51 21.70 -17.80
CA PRO A 310 35.78 21.08 -17.45
C PRO A 310 36.40 20.27 -18.59
N LEU A 311 35.59 19.51 -19.35
CA LEU A 311 36.06 18.76 -20.54
C LEU A 311 36.62 19.67 -21.62
N LEU A 312 35.98 20.81 -21.88
CA LEU A 312 36.47 21.79 -22.84
C LEU A 312 37.75 22.47 -22.34
N LYS A 313 37.87 22.69 -21.03
CA LYS A 313 39.09 23.23 -20.43
C LYS A 313 40.26 22.25 -20.56
N THR A 314 40.05 20.96 -20.28
CA THR A 314 41.11 19.94 -20.45
C THR A 314 41.49 19.75 -21.91
N VAL A 315 40.53 19.75 -22.83
CA VAL A 315 40.81 19.68 -24.28
C VAL A 315 41.57 20.92 -24.75
N ASN A 316 41.19 22.13 -24.30
CA ASN A 316 41.91 23.36 -24.62
C ASN A 316 43.34 23.36 -24.04
N GLU A 317 43.53 22.89 -22.80
CA GLU A 317 44.85 22.76 -22.17
C GLU A 317 45.76 21.73 -22.87
N GLN A 318 45.19 20.66 -23.45
CA GLN A 318 45.96 19.61 -24.13
C GLN A 318 46.20 19.86 -25.62
N THR A 319 45.32 20.61 -26.29
CA THR A 319 45.36 20.78 -27.75
C THR A 319 45.56 22.22 -28.21
N GLY A 320 45.44 23.20 -27.30
CA GLY A 320 45.53 24.63 -27.60
C GLY A 320 44.40 25.16 -28.52
N MET A 321 43.40 24.34 -28.81
CA MET A 321 42.31 24.70 -29.73
C MET A 321 41.15 25.36 -28.98
N LEU A 322 40.78 26.56 -29.43
CA LEU A 322 39.59 27.26 -28.95
C LEU A 322 38.32 26.58 -29.48
N PRO A 323 37.29 26.38 -28.65
CA PRO A 323 36.03 25.82 -29.11
C PRO A 323 35.32 26.77 -30.11
N PRO A 324 34.47 26.23 -30.99
CA PRO A 324 33.72 27.02 -31.95
C PRO A 324 32.91 28.15 -31.29
N PRO A 325 32.71 29.32 -31.95
CA PRO A 325 32.13 30.52 -31.32
C PRO A 325 30.75 30.36 -30.68
N TRP A 326 29.98 29.32 -31.05
CA TRP A 326 28.64 29.03 -30.53
C TRP A 326 28.64 28.27 -29.20
N LEU A 327 29.80 27.77 -28.73
CA LEU A 327 29.94 27.01 -27.49
C LEU A 327 30.48 27.84 -26.31
N GLY A 328 30.76 29.13 -26.54
CA GLY A 328 31.24 30.08 -25.52
C GLY A 328 32.76 30.35 -25.56
N LYS A 329 33.17 31.56 -25.16
CA LYS A 329 34.57 31.95 -24.98
C LYS A 329 34.93 31.82 -23.50
N PHE A 330 36.08 31.22 -23.17
CA PHE A 330 36.61 31.31 -21.81
C PHE A 330 36.93 32.78 -21.49
N THR A 331 36.35 33.32 -20.42
CA THR A 331 36.85 34.55 -19.81
C THR A 331 38.17 34.19 -19.15
N ALA A 332 39.28 34.55 -19.78
CA ALA A 332 40.59 34.44 -19.17
C ALA A 332 40.64 35.37 -17.95
N ASP A 333 40.66 34.78 -16.76
CA ASP A 333 41.11 35.50 -15.58
C ASP A 333 42.57 35.89 -15.82
N SER A 334 42.81 37.19 -15.75
CA SER A 334 44.10 37.83 -15.86
C SER A 334 45.06 37.29 -14.80
N ILE A 335 46.01 36.45 -15.21
CA ILE A 335 47.29 36.31 -14.51
C ILE A 335 48.40 36.34 -15.57
N CYS A 336 48.71 37.56 -16.03
CA CYS A 336 50.06 37.92 -16.43
C CYS A 336 50.58 38.89 -15.37
N ASN A 337 51.45 38.38 -14.50
CA ASN A 337 52.65 39.08 -14.06
C ASN A 337 53.66 38.05 -13.55
#